data_AF-A0A9R0IL56-F1
#
_entry.id   AF-A0A9R0IL56-F1
#
_cell.length_a   1.000
_cell.length_b   1.000
_cell.length_c   1.000
_cell.angle_alpha   90.00
_cell.angle_beta   90.00
_cell.angle_gamma   90.00
#
_symmetry.space_group_name_H-M   'P 1'
#
loop_
_entity.id
_entity.type
_entity.pdbx_description
1 polymer ?
#
loop_
_entity_poly.entity_id
_entity_poly.type
_entity_poly.pdbx_seq_one_letter_code
_entity_poly.pdbx_strand_id
1 'polypeptide(L)'
;MGASNADEELRLLDDVLRSLPPAAVNDLLTLRLCPQCILRLFGKYGPIYTHYSRISTVLAEVVQHQPSSDDPLLKESANEDGICSVCFGILQFICVDEKQTLVNKGCASDFAALIYELARKDGHQADSLSLEVSIPPIIVENENAVRLSMKQKYSSEDWFQEMLQSEFISVKDALKLSITEPLETLLGVKSGSSSFRVRLTYTSSEMPMKTDNGKENNQGSKKRKIGRRSEITDTEVHLKQCSDSLQEIKSFRPLEKISACSLEVLCSSTPIYIGGRYLKYSRNVSQSRWIIDDERMGEASVEEIVGTSILPLCKGDNYKFHAAGREDIDVRMLGSGRPFLLEIQNPRMLPSELSLKEMETKINSLEGKLVKVKNLKVVDEQGWTLMREGEAEKQKQYAALVWISRQLEDKDLVTISSLKDLKLLQRTPVRVLHRRSPLEREKIIHSMSIEKMSGSTQYFLLHLCTQAGTYIKEFVHGDLGRTYPSLGSILGCRVEILQLDVTDVKMDCFLTE
;
A
#
# COMPACT_ATOMS: atom_id res chain seq x y z
N MET A 1 -36.94 -30.42 22.04
CA MET A 1 -35.58 -30.81 21.60
C MET A 1 -35.37 -30.18 20.23
N GLY A 2 -34.84 -28.95 20.19
CA GLY A 2 -34.50 -28.30 18.93
C GLY A 2 -33.18 -28.87 18.44
N ALA A 3 -33.10 -29.27 17.17
CA ALA A 3 -31.83 -29.57 16.53
C ALA A 3 -30.92 -28.34 16.64
N SER A 4 -29.61 -28.55 16.81
CA SER A 4 -28.66 -27.44 16.80
C SER A 4 -28.67 -26.78 15.41
N ASN A 5 -28.42 -25.47 15.33
CA ASN A 5 -28.38 -24.73 14.06
C ASN A 5 -27.43 -25.39 13.02
N ALA A 6 -26.36 -26.05 13.51
CA ALA A 6 -25.41 -26.79 12.68
C ALA A 6 -25.98 -28.10 12.08
N ASP A 7 -26.87 -28.80 12.78
CA ASP A 7 -27.49 -30.03 12.24
C ASP A 7 -28.50 -29.71 11.13
N GLU A 8 -29.14 -28.54 11.20
CA GLU A 8 -30.06 -28.06 10.17
C GLU A 8 -29.29 -27.63 8.91
N GLU A 9 -28.17 -26.93 9.08
CA GLU A 9 -27.26 -26.54 7.99
C GLU A 9 -26.68 -27.75 7.25
N LEU A 10 -26.27 -28.79 7.99
CA LEU A 10 -25.75 -30.03 7.41
C LEU A 10 -26.81 -30.83 6.65
N ARG A 11 -28.07 -30.78 7.07
CA ARG A 11 -29.18 -31.39 6.32
C ARG A 11 -29.47 -30.65 5.02
N LEU A 12 -29.51 -29.31 5.08
CA LEU A 12 -29.68 -28.48 3.89
C LEU A 12 -28.55 -28.71 2.88
N LEU A 13 -27.32 -28.90 3.35
CA LEU A 13 -26.20 -29.30 2.50
C LEU A 13 -26.45 -30.64 1.81
N ASP A 14 -26.84 -31.67 2.55
CA ASP A 14 -27.10 -32.99 1.97
C ASP A 14 -28.23 -32.95 0.93
N ASP A 15 -29.30 -32.18 1.18
CA ASP A 15 -30.40 -31.98 0.23
C ASP A 15 -29.92 -31.29 -1.06
N VAL A 16 -29.08 -30.25 -0.93
CA VAL A 16 -28.47 -29.58 -2.09
C VAL A 16 -27.59 -30.55 -2.89
N LEU A 17 -26.79 -31.37 -2.22
CA LEU A 17 -25.91 -32.34 -2.88
C LEU A 17 -26.70 -33.44 -3.60
N ARG A 18 -27.77 -33.92 -2.98
CA ARG A 18 -28.66 -34.95 -3.55
C ARG A 18 -29.53 -34.41 -4.68
N SER A 19 -29.71 -33.10 -4.78
CA SER A 19 -30.39 -32.46 -5.91
C SER A 19 -29.55 -32.38 -7.20
N LEU A 20 -28.24 -32.65 -7.13
CA LEU A 20 -27.36 -32.55 -8.29
C LEU A 20 -27.61 -33.67 -9.30
N PRO A 21 -27.53 -33.40 -10.63
CA PRO A 21 -27.74 -34.43 -11.66
C PRO A 21 -26.65 -35.51 -11.60
N PRO A 22 -26.97 -36.78 -11.28
CA PRO A 22 -25.96 -37.82 -11.04
C PRO A 22 -25.04 -38.09 -12.23
N ALA A 23 -25.57 -38.06 -13.46
CA ALA A 23 -24.80 -38.26 -14.68
C ALA A 23 -23.74 -37.16 -14.89
N ALA A 24 -24.10 -35.91 -14.64
CA ALA A 24 -23.18 -34.78 -14.75
C ALA A 24 -22.13 -34.80 -13.62
N VAL A 25 -22.53 -35.15 -12.40
CA VAL A 25 -21.58 -35.34 -11.28
C VAL A 25 -20.57 -36.45 -11.61
N ASN A 26 -21.03 -37.59 -12.13
CA ASN A 26 -20.17 -38.71 -12.51
C ASN A 26 -19.15 -38.33 -13.61
N ASP A 27 -19.57 -37.57 -14.63
CA ASP A 27 -18.66 -37.08 -15.67
C ASP A 27 -17.57 -36.16 -15.08
N LEU A 28 -17.96 -35.23 -14.19
CA LEU A 28 -17.01 -34.29 -13.59
C LEU A 28 -16.01 -35.01 -12.65
N LEU A 29 -16.47 -36.04 -11.92
CA LEU A 29 -15.59 -36.90 -11.15
C LEU A 29 -14.64 -37.70 -12.05
N THR A 30 -15.11 -38.19 -13.20
CA THR A 30 -14.26 -38.86 -14.21
C THR A 30 -13.20 -37.92 -14.77
N LEU A 31 -13.51 -36.63 -14.90
CA LEU A 31 -12.56 -35.57 -15.24
C LEU A 31 -11.63 -35.16 -14.08
N ARG A 32 -11.70 -35.84 -12.93
CA ARG A 32 -10.92 -35.58 -11.71
C ARG A 32 -11.16 -34.19 -11.12
N LEU A 33 -12.40 -33.69 -11.14
CA LEU A 33 -12.75 -32.48 -10.39
C LEU A 33 -12.98 -32.82 -8.91
N CYS A 34 -12.47 -31.97 -8.02
CA CYS A 34 -12.77 -32.11 -6.60
C CYS A 34 -14.23 -31.70 -6.30
N PRO A 35 -14.81 -32.19 -5.18
CA PRO A 35 -16.18 -31.92 -4.79
C PRO A 35 -16.56 -30.42 -4.77
N GLN A 36 -15.65 -29.55 -4.33
CA GLN A 36 -15.87 -28.10 -4.31
C GLN A 36 -15.91 -27.51 -5.71
N CYS A 37 -15.06 -27.95 -6.64
CA CYS A 37 -15.13 -27.49 -8.02
C CYS A 37 -16.44 -27.91 -8.68
N ILE A 38 -16.95 -29.11 -8.36
CA ILE A 38 -18.24 -29.59 -8.85
C ILE A 38 -19.37 -28.68 -8.36
N LEU A 39 -19.49 -28.47 -7.04
CA LEU A 39 -20.51 -27.59 -6.44
C LEU A 39 -20.52 -26.19 -7.06
N ARG A 40 -19.33 -25.67 -7.29
CA ARG A 40 -19.08 -24.34 -7.81
C ARG A 40 -19.48 -24.19 -9.27
N LEU A 41 -19.24 -25.21 -10.10
CA LEU A 41 -19.74 -25.27 -11.47
C LEU A 41 -21.27 -25.30 -11.53
N PHE A 42 -21.91 -25.93 -10.54
CA PHE A 42 -23.38 -25.92 -10.38
C PHE A 42 -23.94 -24.64 -9.73
N GLY A 43 -23.11 -23.61 -9.50
CA GLY A 43 -23.55 -22.33 -8.95
C GLY A 43 -24.07 -22.41 -7.51
N LYS A 44 -23.72 -23.45 -6.75
CA LYS A 44 -24.16 -23.59 -5.36
C LYS A 44 -23.32 -22.68 -4.45
N TYR A 45 -23.99 -21.82 -3.69
CA TYR A 45 -23.37 -20.87 -2.76
C TYR A 45 -23.63 -21.28 -1.30
N GLY A 46 -22.70 -20.93 -0.40
CA GLY A 46 -22.91 -21.01 1.05
C GLY A 46 -21.68 -21.45 1.84
N PRO A 47 -21.81 -21.58 3.17
CA PRO A 47 -20.78 -22.17 4.06
C PRO A 47 -20.44 -23.64 3.74
N ILE A 48 -21.14 -24.23 2.77
CA ILE A 48 -20.95 -25.57 2.21
C ILE A 48 -19.47 -25.89 1.90
N TYR A 49 -18.68 -24.90 1.48
CA TYR A 49 -17.28 -25.10 1.09
C TYR A 49 -16.35 -25.46 2.27
N THR A 50 -16.80 -25.30 3.51
CA THR A 50 -16.04 -25.70 4.72
C THR A 50 -16.07 -27.21 4.97
N HIS A 51 -17.02 -27.96 4.38
CA HIS A 51 -17.29 -29.37 4.67
C HIS A 51 -16.77 -30.36 3.62
N TYR A 52 -15.46 -30.32 3.30
CA TYR A 52 -14.87 -31.14 2.23
C TYR A 52 -15.21 -32.63 2.32
N SER A 53 -14.97 -33.25 3.47
CA SER A 53 -15.16 -34.69 3.67
C SER A 53 -16.63 -35.12 3.52
N ARG A 54 -17.57 -34.33 4.06
CA ARG A 54 -19.00 -34.61 3.94
C ARG A 54 -19.47 -34.50 2.49
N ILE A 55 -19.07 -33.45 1.77
CA ILE A 55 -19.41 -33.29 0.35
C ILE A 55 -18.88 -34.48 -0.46
N SER A 56 -17.61 -34.86 -0.24
CA SER A 56 -17.01 -36.00 -0.93
C SER A 56 -17.80 -37.29 -0.71
N THR A 57 -18.25 -37.53 0.53
CA THR A 57 -19.02 -38.73 0.89
C THR A 57 -20.38 -38.74 0.20
N VAL A 58 -21.14 -37.64 0.28
CA VAL A 58 -22.50 -37.57 -0.28
C VAL A 58 -22.48 -37.60 -1.81
N LEU A 59 -21.50 -36.96 -2.48
CA LEU A 59 -21.38 -37.04 -3.93
C LEU A 59 -21.08 -38.48 -4.39
N ALA A 60 -20.32 -39.26 -3.63
CA ALA A 60 -20.08 -40.67 -3.93
C ALA A 60 -21.38 -41.49 -3.81
N GLU A 61 -22.23 -41.22 -2.81
CA GLU A 61 -23.54 -41.87 -2.66
C GLU A 61 -24.47 -41.57 -3.86
N VAL A 62 -24.50 -40.31 -4.32
CA VAL A 62 -25.33 -39.85 -5.46
C VAL A 62 -25.00 -40.62 -6.74
N VAL A 63 -23.73 -40.96 -6.97
CA VAL A 63 -23.30 -41.72 -8.16
C VAL A 63 -23.60 -43.23 -8.02
N GLN A 64 -23.47 -43.79 -6.82
CA GLN A 64 -23.68 -45.23 -6.57
C GLN A 64 -25.15 -45.70 -6.70
N HIS A 65 -26.13 -44.78 -6.67
CA HIS A 65 -27.56 -45.12 -6.74
C HIS A 65 -28.12 -45.25 -8.17
N GLN A 66 -27.28 -45.32 -9.21
CA GLN A 66 -27.73 -45.60 -10.58
C GLN A 66 -27.85 -47.12 -10.86
N PRO A 67 -28.91 -47.60 -11.54
CA PRO A 67 -28.98 -48.99 -11.98
C PRO A 67 -28.07 -49.22 -13.20
N SER A 68 -27.05 -50.06 -13.01
CA SER A 68 -26.26 -50.80 -14.01
C SER A 68 -25.47 -50.03 -15.09
N SER A 69 -24.14 -50.02 -14.94
CA SER A 69 -23.25 -50.57 -15.95
C SER A 69 -22.09 -51.30 -15.25
N ASP A 70 -21.92 -52.60 -15.52
CA ASP A 70 -20.80 -53.42 -15.04
C ASP A 70 -19.48 -53.00 -15.71
N ASP A 71 -18.99 -51.79 -15.42
CA ASP A 71 -17.63 -51.38 -15.79
C ASP A 71 -16.68 -51.59 -14.60
N PRO A 72 -15.68 -52.49 -14.69
CA PRO A 72 -14.70 -52.74 -13.64
C PRO A 72 -13.90 -51.50 -13.21
N LEU A 73 -13.88 -50.42 -14.02
CA LEU A 73 -13.25 -49.15 -13.68
C LEU A 73 -13.99 -48.35 -12.60
N LEU A 74 -15.26 -48.69 -12.30
CA LEU A 74 -16.10 -47.96 -11.33
C LEU A 74 -15.82 -48.30 -9.86
N LYS A 75 -15.01 -49.32 -9.57
CA LYS A 75 -14.66 -49.68 -8.18
C LYS A 75 -13.40 -49.01 -7.64
N GLU A 76 -12.64 -48.31 -8.49
CA GLU A 76 -11.40 -47.60 -8.10
C GLU A 76 -11.53 -46.06 -8.12
N SER A 77 -12.69 -45.50 -8.46
CA SER A 77 -12.84 -44.04 -8.66
C SER A 77 -13.36 -43.27 -7.45
N ALA A 78 -13.31 -43.83 -6.24
CA ALA A 78 -13.25 -43.03 -5.01
C ALA A 78 -11.80 -42.56 -4.83
N ASN A 79 -11.39 -41.60 -5.66
CA ASN A 79 -10.01 -41.14 -5.76
C ASN A 79 -9.64 -40.33 -4.51
N GLU A 80 -9.29 -41.03 -3.41
CA GLU A 80 -8.88 -40.41 -2.14
C GLU A 80 -7.55 -39.62 -2.25
N ASP A 81 -6.78 -39.76 -3.35
CA ASP A 81 -5.43 -39.17 -3.49
C ASP A 81 -5.20 -38.30 -4.75
N GLY A 82 -6.26 -38.01 -5.53
CA GLY A 82 -6.14 -37.28 -6.80
C GLY A 82 -6.15 -35.75 -6.67
N ILE A 83 -5.16 -35.07 -7.26
CA ILE A 83 -5.16 -33.60 -7.40
C ILE A 83 -6.18 -33.18 -8.46
N CYS A 84 -7.02 -32.21 -8.12
CA CYS A 84 -8.07 -31.67 -8.99
C CYS A 84 -7.49 -31.15 -10.30
N SER A 85 -8.04 -31.59 -11.43
CA SER A 85 -7.62 -31.17 -12.78
C SER A 85 -7.93 -29.71 -13.11
N VAL A 86 -8.83 -29.08 -12.35
CA VAL A 86 -9.21 -27.67 -12.55
C VAL A 86 -8.47 -26.76 -11.59
N CYS A 87 -8.59 -26.98 -10.29
CA CYS A 87 -8.04 -26.07 -9.29
C CYS A 87 -6.65 -26.45 -8.78
N PHE A 88 -6.06 -27.55 -9.27
CA PHE A 88 -4.71 -27.99 -8.89
C PHE A 88 -4.46 -28.04 -7.37
N GLY A 89 -5.44 -28.58 -6.63
CA GLY A 89 -5.34 -28.75 -5.17
C GLY A 89 -5.84 -27.56 -4.33
N ILE A 90 -6.07 -26.37 -4.91
CA ILE A 90 -6.44 -25.16 -4.14
C ILE A 90 -7.67 -25.38 -3.24
N LEU A 91 -8.79 -25.87 -3.80
CA LEU A 91 -10.01 -26.12 -3.04
C LEU A 91 -10.03 -27.47 -2.29
N GLN A 92 -8.96 -28.26 -2.46
CA GLN A 92 -8.70 -29.47 -1.66
C GLN A 92 -7.81 -29.14 -0.44
N PHE A 93 -7.35 -27.88 -0.33
CA PHE A 93 -6.37 -27.46 0.67
C PHE A 93 -5.06 -28.26 0.57
N ILE A 94 -4.67 -28.56 -0.67
CA ILE A 94 -3.42 -29.23 -1.05
C ILE A 94 -2.57 -28.25 -1.84
N CYS A 95 -1.34 -27.99 -1.38
CA CYS A 95 -0.39 -27.12 -2.06
C CYS A 95 1.05 -27.56 -1.83
N VAL A 96 1.97 -27.04 -2.64
CA VAL A 96 3.42 -27.14 -2.40
C VAL A 96 3.87 -25.89 -1.66
N ASP A 97 4.49 -26.03 -0.50
CA ASP A 97 5.02 -24.89 0.26
C ASP A 97 6.34 -24.35 -0.33
N GLU A 98 6.83 -23.24 0.23
CA GLU A 98 8.10 -22.61 -0.18
C GLU A 98 9.31 -23.56 -0.07
N LYS A 99 9.22 -24.60 0.78
CA LYS A 99 10.26 -25.62 0.96
C LYS A 99 10.10 -26.79 -0.01
N GLN A 100 9.26 -26.64 -1.05
CA GLN A 100 8.97 -27.67 -2.04
C GLN A 100 8.36 -28.95 -1.44
N THR A 101 7.69 -28.82 -0.30
CA THR A 101 7.02 -29.95 0.37
C THR A 101 5.53 -29.92 0.08
N LEU A 102 4.96 -31.09 -0.26
CA LEU A 102 3.51 -31.23 -0.42
C LEU A 102 2.83 -31.11 0.95
N VAL A 103 1.97 -30.12 1.09
CA VAL A 103 1.16 -29.87 2.28
C VAL A 103 -0.28 -30.21 1.93
N ASN A 104 -0.88 -31.10 2.71
CA ASN A 104 -2.30 -31.43 2.65
C ASN A 104 -2.92 -31.13 4.02
N LYS A 105 -3.91 -30.22 4.05
CA LYS A 105 -4.61 -29.85 5.28
C LYS A 105 -5.97 -30.51 5.45
N GLY A 106 -6.53 -31.10 4.39
CA GLY A 106 -7.79 -31.86 4.44
C GLY A 106 -9.06 -31.03 4.68
N CYS A 107 -8.99 -29.90 5.40
CA CYS A 107 -10.12 -29.02 5.65
C CYS A 107 -9.73 -27.53 5.71
N ALA A 108 -10.75 -26.67 5.59
CA ALA A 108 -10.58 -25.22 5.59
C ALA A 108 -10.03 -24.70 6.92
N SER A 109 -10.47 -25.26 8.06
CA SER A 109 -10.04 -24.85 9.40
C SER A 109 -8.55 -25.13 9.64
N ASP A 110 -8.05 -26.31 9.26
CA ASP A 110 -6.64 -26.67 9.39
C ASP A 110 -5.75 -25.86 8.45
N PHE A 111 -6.27 -25.51 7.27
CA PHE A 111 -5.60 -24.62 6.33
C PHE A 111 -5.54 -23.19 6.85
N ALA A 112 -6.64 -22.68 7.43
CA ALA A 112 -6.66 -21.40 8.11
C ALA A 112 -5.71 -21.36 9.32
N ALA A 113 -5.62 -22.45 10.09
CA ALA A 113 -4.67 -22.58 11.19
C ALA A 113 -3.21 -22.50 10.71
N LEU A 114 -2.88 -23.10 9.55
CA LEU A 114 -1.55 -22.93 8.94
C LEU A 114 -1.25 -21.47 8.63
N ILE A 115 -2.18 -20.77 7.98
CA ILE A 115 -2.03 -19.35 7.64
C ILE A 115 -1.90 -18.50 8.91
N TYR A 116 -2.71 -18.78 9.92
CA TYR A 116 -2.66 -18.11 11.23
C TYR A 116 -1.31 -18.31 11.92
N GLU A 117 -0.75 -19.52 11.92
CA GLU A 117 0.56 -19.80 12.51
C GLU A 117 1.69 -19.06 11.77
N LEU A 118 1.58 -18.90 10.45
CA LEU A 118 2.50 -18.08 9.67
C LEU A 118 2.36 -16.59 10.05
N ALA A 119 1.14 -16.08 10.17
CA ALA A 119 0.85 -14.70 10.59
C ALA A 119 1.32 -14.39 12.03
N ARG A 120 1.19 -15.36 12.96
CA ARG A 120 1.55 -15.19 14.37
C ARG A 120 3.06 -15.10 14.58
N LYS A 121 3.86 -15.81 13.78
CA LYS A 121 5.33 -15.71 13.85
C LYS A 121 5.83 -14.28 13.65
N ASP A 122 5.11 -13.53 12.84
CA ASP A 122 5.47 -12.15 12.52
C ASP A 122 4.96 -11.15 13.58
N GLY A 123 4.05 -11.56 14.48
CA GLY A 123 3.68 -10.79 15.68
C GLY A 123 2.79 -9.57 15.43
N HIS A 124 2.03 -9.56 14.33
CA HIS A 124 1.13 -8.44 13.98
C HIS A 124 -0.04 -8.29 14.97
N GLN A 125 -0.30 -7.06 15.39
CA GLN A 125 -1.57 -6.64 15.97
C GLN A 125 -2.48 -6.12 14.85
N ALA A 126 -3.71 -6.63 14.78
CA ALA A 126 -4.67 -6.30 13.73
C ALA A 126 -6.03 -6.00 14.35
N ASP A 127 -6.74 -5.02 13.78
CA ASP A 127 -8.12 -4.70 14.15
C ASP A 127 -9.13 -5.31 13.16
N SER A 128 -8.65 -5.64 11.95
CA SER A 128 -9.45 -6.21 10.86
C SER A 128 -8.56 -6.99 9.89
N LEU A 129 -9.18 -7.89 9.11
CA LEU A 129 -8.52 -8.75 8.13
C LEU A 129 -8.91 -8.36 6.69
N SER A 130 -7.94 -8.40 5.79
CA SER A 130 -8.16 -8.42 4.34
C SER A 130 -7.48 -9.64 3.75
N LEU A 131 -8.24 -10.44 3.01
CA LEU A 131 -7.77 -11.64 2.35
C LEU A 131 -7.67 -11.40 0.84
N GLU A 132 -6.44 -11.44 0.33
CA GLU A 132 -6.12 -11.37 -1.10
C GLU A 132 -5.73 -12.76 -1.61
N VAL A 133 -6.23 -13.14 -2.78
CA VAL A 133 -5.94 -14.44 -3.39
C VAL A 133 -5.62 -14.21 -4.86
N SER A 134 -4.47 -14.73 -5.31
CA SER A 134 -4.02 -14.76 -6.70
C SER A 134 -3.87 -16.22 -7.13
N ILE A 135 -4.44 -16.57 -8.28
CA ILE A 135 -4.45 -17.93 -8.82
C ILE A 135 -3.85 -17.95 -10.24
N PRO A 136 -3.26 -19.09 -10.68
CA PRO A 136 -2.74 -19.22 -12.04
C PRO A 136 -3.82 -19.05 -13.12
N PRO A 137 -3.55 -18.34 -14.23
CA PRO A 137 -4.51 -18.15 -15.33
C PRO A 137 -5.05 -19.46 -15.93
N ILE A 138 -4.22 -20.51 -15.96
CA ILE A 138 -4.59 -21.85 -16.44
C ILE A 138 -5.79 -22.45 -15.70
N ILE A 139 -6.06 -22.04 -14.45
CA ILE A 139 -7.25 -22.48 -13.71
C ILE A 139 -8.52 -21.95 -14.38
N VAL A 140 -8.52 -20.68 -14.79
CA VAL A 140 -9.65 -20.06 -15.48
C VAL A 140 -9.86 -20.69 -16.86
N GLU A 141 -8.78 -21.02 -17.56
CA GLU A 141 -8.84 -21.74 -18.83
C GLU A 141 -9.46 -23.14 -18.67
N ASN A 142 -9.04 -23.89 -17.64
CA ASN A 142 -9.57 -25.22 -17.34
C ASN A 142 -11.07 -25.17 -16.96
N GLU A 143 -11.47 -24.18 -16.15
CA GLU A 143 -12.88 -23.95 -15.81
C GLU A 143 -13.75 -23.75 -17.06
N ASN A 144 -13.30 -22.89 -17.97
CA ASN A 144 -14.00 -22.61 -19.22
C ASN A 144 -14.08 -23.85 -20.12
N ALA A 145 -13.01 -24.64 -20.19
CA ALA A 145 -12.96 -25.85 -20.99
C ALA A 145 -13.92 -26.93 -20.46
N VAL A 146 -13.99 -27.13 -19.14
CA VAL A 146 -14.98 -28.05 -18.52
C VAL A 146 -16.41 -27.58 -18.79
N ARG A 147 -16.67 -26.28 -18.63
CA ARG A 147 -18.01 -25.72 -18.90
C ARG A 147 -18.42 -25.90 -20.36
N LEU A 148 -17.49 -25.72 -21.31
CA LEU A 148 -17.74 -25.98 -22.72
C LEU A 148 -18.08 -27.46 -22.96
N SER A 149 -17.36 -28.38 -22.31
CA SER A 149 -17.66 -29.82 -22.37
C SER A 149 -19.05 -30.14 -21.81
N MET A 150 -19.43 -29.55 -20.67
CA MET A 150 -20.77 -29.72 -20.12
C MET A 150 -21.83 -29.16 -21.07
N LYS A 151 -21.59 -27.99 -21.68
CA LYS A 151 -22.49 -27.39 -22.66
C LYS A 151 -22.69 -28.29 -23.88
N GLN A 152 -21.65 -28.93 -24.38
CA GLN A 152 -21.74 -29.84 -25.52
C GLN A 152 -22.59 -31.09 -25.21
N LYS A 153 -22.55 -31.58 -23.96
CA LYS A 153 -23.25 -32.81 -23.56
C LYS A 153 -24.66 -32.58 -23.02
N TYR A 154 -24.88 -31.48 -22.30
CA TYR A 154 -26.08 -31.24 -21.50
C TYR A 154 -26.88 -30.00 -21.93
N SER A 155 -26.63 -29.42 -23.11
CA SER A 155 -27.34 -28.22 -23.57
C SER A 155 -28.86 -28.37 -23.62
N SER A 156 -29.37 -29.59 -23.79
CA SER A 156 -30.82 -29.87 -23.85
C SER A 156 -31.47 -30.09 -22.49
N GLU A 157 -30.70 -30.15 -21.41
CA GLU A 157 -31.22 -30.43 -20.07
C GLU A 157 -31.70 -29.16 -19.36
N ASP A 158 -32.87 -29.21 -18.74
CA ASP A 158 -33.47 -28.07 -18.04
C ASP A 158 -32.58 -27.57 -16.89
N TRP A 159 -32.04 -28.49 -16.08
CA TRP A 159 -31.13 -28.16 -14.99
C TRP A 159 -29.87 -27.42 -15.47
N PHE A 160 -29.41 -27.69 -16.70
CA PHE A 160 -28.23 -27.04 -17.25
C PHE A 160 -28.54 -25.60 -17.67
N GLN A 161 -29.74 -25.35 -18.19
CA GLN A 161 -30.20 -23.98 -18.51
C GLN A 161 -30.37 -23.13 -17.25
N GLU A 162 -30.90 -23.71 -16.18
CA GLU A 162 -30.98 -23.05 -14.86
C GLU A 162 -29.59 -22.74 -14.29
N MET A 163 -28.66 -23.68 -14.42
CA MET A 163 -27.27 -23.49 -14.01
C MET A 163 -26.58 -22.34 -14.77
N LEU A 164 -26.87 -22.14 -16.06
CA LEU A 164 -26.32 -21.04 -16.84
C LEU A 164 -26.80 -19.66 -16.37
N GLN A 165 -27.97 -19.59 -15.72
CA GLN A 165 -28.54 -18.35 -15.19
C GLN A 165 -28.02 -17.99 -13.80
N SER A 166 -27.37 -18.93 -13.10
CA SER A 166 -26.79 -18.73 -11.77
C SER A 166 -25.44 -18.01 -11.84
N GLU A 167 -25.15 -17.18 -10.84
CA GLU A 167 -23.86 -16.51 -10.72
C GLU A 167 -22.75 -17.53 -10.42
N PHE A 168 -21.66 -17.47 -11.18
CA PHE A 168 -20.53 -18.38 -11.03
C PHE A 168 -19.55 -17.87 -9.98
N ILE A 169 -19.10 -18.77 -9.11
CA ILE A 169 -18.10 -18.47 -8.09
C ILE A 169 -16.74 -18.93 -8.62
N SER A 170 -15.74 -18.06 -8.67
CA SER A 170 -14.39 -18.44 -9.10
C SER A 170 -13.68 -19.33 -8.07
N VAL A 171 -12.61 -20.07 -8.44
CA VAL A 171 -11.77 -20.80 -7.44
C VAL A 171 -11.33 -19.85 -6.33
N LYS A 172 -10.93 -18.64 -6.71
CA LYS A 172 -10.46 -17.59 -5.81
C LYS A 172 -11.54 -17.25 -4.77
N ASP A 173 -12.78 -17.02 -5.20
CA ASP A 173 -13.86 -16.60 -4.32
C ASP A 173 -14.34 -17.76 -3.45
N ALA A 174 -14.41 -18.97 -3.98
CA ALA A 174 -14.72 -20.16 -3.19
C ALA A 174 -13.66 -20.44 -2.11
N LEU A 175 -12.37 -20.24 -2.42
CA LEU A 175 -11.31 -20.34 -1.42
C LEU A 175 -11.50 -19.31 -0.32
N LYS A 176 -11.76 -18.04 -0.68
CA LYS A 176 -12.03 -16.98 0.30
C LYS A 176 -13.22 -17.33 1.19
N LEU A 177 -14.35 -17.75 0.62
CA LEU A 177 -15.54 -18.18 1.37
C LEU A 177 -15.22 -19.33 2.33
N SER A 178 -14.34 -20.26 1.94
CA SER A 178 -13.96 -21.41 2.76
C SER A 178 -13.15 -21.02 4.00
N ILE A 179 -12.23 -20.05 3.87
CA ILE A 179 -11.21 -19.80 4.90
C ILE A 179 -11.41 -18.50 5.69
N THR A 180 -12.31 -17.61 5.25
CA THR A 180 -12.50 -16.29 5.89
C THR A 180 -12.98 -16.43 7.32
N GLU A 181 -14.10 -17.12 7.57
CA GLU A 181 -14.63 -17.29 8.93
C GLU A 181 -13.66 -18.04 9.88
N PRO A 182 -13.01 -19.14 9.46
CA PRO A 182 -11.96 -19.75 10.25
C PRO A 182 -10.82 -18.79 10.62
N LEU A 183 -10.35 -17.97 9.66
CA LEU A 183 -9.30 -16.98 9.92
C LEU A 183 -9.76 -15.86 10.86
N GLU A 184 -10.98 -15.34 10.67
CA GLU A 184 -11.58 -14.34 11.57
C GLU A 184 -11.63 -14.86 13.01
N THR A 185 -12.05 -16.12 13.18
CA THR A 185 -12.15 -16.78 14.49
C THR A 185 -10.79 -16.94 15.14
N LEU A 186 -9.78 -17.39 14.39
CA LEU A 186 -8.42 -17.58 14.90
C LEU A 186 -7.73 -16.25 15.25
N LEU A 187 -7.96 -15.22 14.45
CA LEU A 187 -7.37 -13.88 14.66
C LEU A 187 -8.16 -13.04 15.67
N GLY A 188 -9.41 -13.37 15.95
CA GLY A 188 -10.29 -12.56 16.79
C GLY A 188 -10.71 -11.24 16.16
N VAL A 189 -10.68 -11.13 14.83
CA VAL A 189 -10.99 -9.90 14.07
C VAL A 189 -12.01 -10.19 12.97
N LYS A 190 -12.71 -9.15 12.50
CA LYS A 190 -13.64 -9.26 11.36
C LYS A 190 -13.00 -8.77 10.06
N SER A 191 -13.50 -9.27 8.93
CA SER A 191 -13.12 -8.79 7.61
C SER A 191 -13.60 -7.35 7.40
N GLY A 192 -12.74 -6.50 6.82
CA GLY A 192 -13.06 -5.08 6.61
C GLY A 192 -12.01 -4.37 5.75
N SER A 193 -12.14 -3.06 5.60
CA SER A 193 -11.10 -2.21 5.01
C SER A 193 -9.90 -2.16 5.97
N SER A 194 -8.95 -3.09 5.80
CA SER A 194 -8.17 -3.59 6.94
C SER A 194 -6.81 -2.97 7.20
N SER A 195 -6.37 -3.06 8.46
CA SER A 195 -5.00 -2.77 8.90
C SER A 195 -4.04 -3.95 8.73
N PHE A 196 -4.55 -5.18 8.56
CA PHE A 196 -3.76 -6.39 8.33
C PHE A 196 -4.26 -7.17 7.12
N ARG A 197 -3.33 -7.52 6.24
CA ARG A 197 -3.57 -8.15 4.95
C ARG A 197 -2.81 -9.47 4.87
N VAL A 198 -3.55 -10.53 4.52
CA VAL A 198 -3.02 -11.84 4.18
C VAL A 198 -3.20 -12.03 2.68
N ARG A 199 -2.10 -12.26 1.96
CA ARG A 199 -2.10 -12.53 0.53
C ARG A 199 -1.64 -13.96 0.26
N LEU A 200 -2.49 -14.73 -0.41
CA LEU A 200 -2.21 -16.07 -0.90
C LEU A 200 -1.90 -15.99 -2.39
N THR A 201 -0.69 -16.35 -2.80
CA THR A 201 -0.29 -16.38 -4.21
C THR A 201 -0.03 -17.82 -4.62
N TYR A 202 -0.89 -18.33 -5.51
CA TYR A 202 -0.72 -19.65 -6.09
C TYR A 202 -0.02 -19.58 -7.44
N THR A 203 0.96 -20.44 -7.65
CA THR A 203 1.67 -20.61 -8.93
C THR A 203 1.59 -22.07 -9.37
N SER A 204 1.56 -22.29 -10.69
CA SER A 204 1.59 -23.64 -11.26
C SER A 204 2.89 -23.83 -12.03
N SER A 205 3.48 -25.02 -11.90
CA SER A 205 4.61 -25.45 -12.73
C SER A 205 4.19 -25.81 -14.16
N GLU A 206 2.88 -26.00 -14.38
CA GLU A 206 2.29 -26.31 -15.67
C GLU A 206 2.17 -25.02 -16.50
N MET A 207 3.21 -24.76 -17.29
CA MET A 207 3.25 -23.63 -18.21
C MET A 207 2.21 -23.80 -19.33
N PRO A 208 1.52 -22.73 -19.77
CA PRO A 208 0.71 -22.81 -20.98
C PRO A 208 1.59 -23.20 -22.17
N MET A 209 1.16 -24.21 -22.92
CA MET A 209 1.78 -24.59 -24.19
C MET A 209 1.87 -23.36 -25.09
N LYS A 210 3.06 -23.17 -25.65
CA LYS A 210 3.46 -22.06 -26.54
C LYS A 210 2.34 -21.70 -27.54
N THR A 211 2.01 -20.42 -27.61
CA THR A 211 1.46 -19.80 -28.81
C THR A 211 2.42 -20.07 -29.96
N ASP A 212 1.92 -20.80 -30.96
CA ASP A 212 2.70 -21.13 -32.14
C ASP A 212 2.97 -19.87 -32.97
N ASN A 213 4.16 -19.85 -33.58
CA ASN A 213 4.72 -18.73 -34.32
C ASN A 213 3.90 -18.43 -35.59
N GLY A 214 3.13 -17.35 -35.58
CA GLY A 214 2.71 -16.65 -36.78
C GLY A 214 3.66 -15.49 -37.09
N LYS A 215 4.80 -15.77 -37.75
CA LYS A 215 5.54 -14.72 -38.45
C LYS A 215 4.71 -14.28 -39.65
N GLU A 216 4.26 -13.03 -39.69
CA GLU A 216 4.28 -12.24 -40.92
C GLU A 216 4.17 -10.72 -40.65
N ASN A 217 5.20 -10.03 -41.15
CA ASN A 217 5.32 -8.62 -41.52
C ASN A 217 4.15 -7.66 -41.21
N ASN A 218 4.45 -6.59 -40.46
CA ASN A 218 4.36 -5.27 -41.09
C ASN A 218 5.20 -4.18 -40.41
N GLN A 219 5.71 -3.31 -41.27
CA GLN A 219 6.75 -2.33 -41.02
C GLN A 219 6.29 -1.14 -40.17
N GLY A 220 7.23 -0.67 -39.36
CA GLY A 220 7.48 0.70 -38.89
C GLY A 220 6.40 1.78 -38.97
N SER A 221 6.15 2.41 -37.80
CA SER A 221 6.09 3.88 -37.69
C SER A 221 6.33 4.35 -36.26
N LYS A 222 7.37 5.17 -36.08
CA LYS A 222 7.70 5.92 -34.86
C LYS A 222 6.62 6.99 -34.60
N LYS A 223 6.16 7.17 -33.34
CA LYS A 223 6.17 8.47 -32.61
C LYS A 223 5.51 8.44 -31.21
N ARG A 224 6.27 9.02 -30.27
CA ARG A 224 5.91 9.91 -29.13
C ARG A 224 5.17 9.36 -27.91
N LYS A 225 5.97 9.22 -26.85
CA LYS A 225 5.66 9.31 -25.42
C LYS A 225 4.93 10.64 -25.10
N ILE A 226 3.69 10.56 -24.63
CA ILE A 226 3.06 11.54 -23.73
C ILE A 226 2.40 10.74 -22.61
N GLY A 227 2.76 11.06 -21.37
CA GLY A 227 2.28 10.38 -20.19
C GLY A 227 0.84 10.77 -19.84
N ARG A 228 0.08 9.78 -19.37
CA ARG A 228 -1.04 9.99 -18.47
C ARG A 228 -1.24 8.71 -17.66
N ARG A 229 -1.08 8.86 -16.35
CA ARG A 229 -1.34 7.85 -15.32
C ARG A 229 -2.83 7.50 -15.40
N SER A 230 -3.14 6.24 -15.68
CA SER A 230 -4.48 5.68 -15.55
C SER A 230 -4.34 4.40 -14.76
N GLU A 231 -4.95 4.41 -13.58
CA GLU A 231 -5.31 3.22 -12.82
C GLU A 231 -6.08 2.29 -13.77
N ILE A 232 -5.63 1.04 -13.87
CA ILE A 232 -6.38 -0.02 -14.54
C ILE A 232 -6.97 -0.85 -13.41
N THR A 233 -8.22 -0.54 -13.09
CA THR A 233 -9.13 -1.46 -12.42
C THR A 233 -9.51 -2.51 -13.45
N ASP A 234 -9.00 -3.73 -13.25
CA ASP A 234 -9.43 -4.91 -14.01
C ASP A 234 -10.85 -5.29 -13.60
N THR A 235 -11.83 -4.62 -14.19
CA THR A 235 -13.26 -4.93 -14.08
C THR A 235 -13.92 -4.85 -15.46
N GLU A 236 -14.39 -6.00 -15.93
CA GLU A 236 -15.67 -6.17 -16.64
C GLU A 236 -15.92 -5.54 -18.03
N VAL A 237 -14.93 -5.37 -18.91
CA VAL A 237 -15.21 -4.86 -20.28
C VAL A 237 -14.95 -5.86 -21.43
N HIS A 238 -14.62 -7.13 -21.16
CA HIS A 238 -14.34 -8.11 -22.23
C HIS A 238 -15.45 -9.13 -22.54
N LEU A 239 -16.63 -9.05 -21.91
CA LEU A 239 -17.66 -10.09 -22.01
C LEU A 239 -18.79 -9.81 -23.02
N LYS A 240 -18.65 -8.83 -23.94
CA LYS A 240 -19.70 -8.55 -24.96
C LYS A 240 -19.25 -8.58 -26.42
N GLN A 241 -18.00 -8.95 -26.71
CA GLN A 241 -17.50 -9.08 -28.08
C GLN A 241 -16.61 -10.31 -28.24
N CYS A 242 -17.18 -11.50 -28.07
CA CYS A 242 -16.54 -12.73 -28.53
C CYS A 242 -17.55 -13.87 -28.74
N SER A 243 -18.69 -13.59 -29.39
CA SER A 243 -19.68 -14.63 -29.68
C SER A 243 -19.35 -15.51 -30.89
N ASP A 244 -18.42 -15.12 -31.78
CA ASP A 244 -18.37 -15.73 -33.12
C ASP A 244 -16.98 -16.19 -33.62
N SER A 245 -15.98 -16.42 -32.75
CA SER A 245 -14.65 -16.87 -33.22
C SER A 245 -13.93 -17.90 -32.34
N LEU A 246 -14.67 -18.81 -31.70
CA LEU A 246 -14.12 -19.94 -30.94
C LEU A 246 -14.64 -21.27 -31.50
N GLN A 247 -14.19 -21.63 -32.70
CA GLN A 247 -14.55 -22.91 -33.34
C GLN A 247 -13.47 -24.01 -33.28
N GLU A 248 -12.34 -23.81 -32.61
CA GLU A 248 -11.38 -24.92 -32.37
C GLU A 248 -10.74 -24.83 -30.97
N ILE A 249 -11.50 -25.14 -29.93
CA ILE A 249 -10.91 -25.55 -28.63
C ILE A 249 -11.08 -27.07 -28.52
N LYS A 250 -9.95 -27.78 -28.46
CA LYS A 250 -9.89 -29.23 -28.23
C LYS A 250 -10.59 -29.56 -26.91
N SER A 251 -11.39 -30.63 -26.90
CA SER A 251 -12.06 -31.19 -25.72
C SER A 251 -11.15 -31.17 -24.49
N PHE A 252 -11.62 -30.67 -23.35
CA PHE A 252 -10.88 -30.73 -22.09
C PHE A 252 -10.46 -32.18 -21.81
N ARG A 253 -9.16 -32.43 -21.70
CA ARG A 253 -8.62 -33.70 -21.24
C ARG A 253 -7.71 -33.42 -20.06
N PRO A 254 -7.98 -34.01 -18.88
CA PRO A 254 -7.06 -33.91 -17.76
C PRO A 254 -5.66 -34.37 -18.18
N LEU A 255 -4.62 -33.63 -17.80
CA LEU A 255 -3.24 -34.05 -18.02
C LEU A 255 -2.99 -35.40 -17.33
N GLU A 256 -2.15 -36.24 -17.94
CA GLU A 256 -1.82 -37.57 -17.40
C GLU A 256 -1.16 -37.49 -16.01
N LYS A 257 -0.45 -36.38 -15.73
CA LYS A 257 0.14 -36.07 -14.44
C LYS A 257 -0.19 -34.63 -14.06
N ILE A 258 -0.97 -34.47 -13.00
CA ILE A 258 -1.38 -33.17 -12.46
C ILE A 258 -0.58 -32.91 -11.18
N SER A 259 0.01 -31.72 -11.06
CA SER A 259 0.72 -31.29 -9.86
C SER A 259 -0.07 -30.26 -9.07
N ALA A 260 0.15 -30.19 -7.74
CA ALA A 260 -0.50 -29.20 -6.90
C ALA A 260 0.15 -27.84 -7.12
N CYS A 261 -0.63 -26.76 -7.00
CA CYS A 261 -0.08 -25.42 -7.03
C CYS A 261 0.90 -25.18 -5.88
N SER A 262 1.96 -24.43 -6.15
CA SER A 262 2.80 -23.86 -5.10
C SER A 262 2.12 -22.66 -4.46
N LEU A 263 2.23 -22.52 -3.14
CA LEU A 263 1.61 -21.45 -2.36
C LEU A 263 2.68 -20.61 -1.65
N GLU A 264 2.64 -19.31 -1.90
CA GLU A 264 3.32 -18.29 -1.11
C GLU A 264 2.30 -17.53 -0.25
N VAL A 265 2.59 -17.36 1.03
CA VAL A 265 1.72 -16.65 1.99
C VAL A 265 2.45 -15.41 2.49
N LEU A 266 1.92 -14.23 2.17
CA LEU A 266 2.47 -12.97 2.64
C LEU A 266 1.52 -12.29 3.63
N CYS A 267 2.02 -11.99 4.81
CA CYS A 267 1.33 -11.21 5.84
C CYS A 267 1.91 -9.80 5.88
N SER A 268 1.05 -8.78 5.86
CA SER A 268 1.49 -7.39 5.92
C SER A 268 0.46 -6.50 6.61
N SER A 269 0.93 -5.54 7.38
CA SER A 269 0.10 -4.46 7.91
C SER A 269 0.14 -3.24 7.00
N THR A 270 -0.97 -2.51 6.93
CA THR A 270 -0.98 -1.19 6.29
C THR A 270 -0.04 -0.26 7.03
N PRO A 271 0.65 0.65 6.32
CA PRO A 271 1.46 1.67 6.98
C PRO A 271 0.65 2.48 7.99
N ILE A 272 1.28 2.86 9.08
CA ILE A 272 0.74 3.85 10.01
C ILE A 272 1.49 5.16 9.85
N TYR A 273 0.83 6.26 10.15
CA TYR A 273 1.41 7.59 10.04
C TYR A 273 1.44 8.27 11.40
N ILE A 274 2.61 8.76 11.79
CA ILE A 274 2.80 9.52 13.03
C ILE A 274 3.20 10.95 12.65
N GLY A 275 2.31 11.89 12.95
CA GLY A 275 2.51 13.32 12.71
C GLY A 275 2.94 14.06 13.96
N GLY A 276 3.56 15.22 13.77
CA GLY A 276 3.96 16.12 14.85
C GLY A 276 4.68 17.35 14.33
N ARG A 277 5.34 18.10 15.23
CA ARG A 277 6.22 19.22 14.84
C ARG A 277 7.63 18.99 15.37
N TYR A 278 8.64 19.26 14.53
CA TYR A 278 10.04 19.20 14.96
C TYR A 278 10.65 20.59 15.12
N LEU A 279 11.56 20.68 16.08
CA LEU A 279 12.48 21.78 16.31
C LEU A 279 13.89 21.29 16.02
N LYS A 280 14.69 22.12 15.36
CA LYS A 280 16.06 21.82 14.98
C LYS A 280 16.96 22.93 15.51
N TYR A 281 17.82 22.60 16.46
CA TYR A 281 18.67 23.57 17.16
C TYR A 281 20.08 23.65 16.58
N SER A 282 20.57 22.55 15.99
CA SER A 282 21.90 22.49 15.38
C SER A 282 21.92 23.12 13.98
N ARG A 283 23.04 23.77 13.64
CA ARG A 283 23.36 24.25 12.28
C ARG A 283 24.21 23.23 11.49
N ASN A 284 24.44 22.03 12.04
CA ASN A 284 25.21 20.95 11.41
C ASN A 284 24.38 19.66 11.24
N VAL A 285 23.04 19.79 11.24
CA VAL A 285 22.09 18.68 11.08
C VAL A 285 21.23 18.92 9.85
N SER A 286 21.17 17.95 8.94
CA SER A 286 20.29 18.04 7.77
C SER A 286 18.85 17.71 8.13
N GLN A 287 17.88 18.05 7.28
CA GLN A 287 16.50 17.59 7.50
C GLN A 287 16.37 16.09 7.17
N SER A 288 16.86 15.68 6.00
CA SER A 288 16.88 14.29 5.53
C SER A 288 18.29 13.75 5.53
N ARG A 289 18.43 12.42 5.59
CA ARG A 289 19.75 11.75 5.51
C ARG A 289 20.53 12.27 4.30
N TRP A 290 21.75 12.75 4.53
CA TRP A 290 22.56 13.37 3.48
C TRP A 290 23.95 12.73 3.42
N ILE A 291 24.19 12.00 2.33
CA ILE A 291 25.42 11.27 2.05
C ILE A 291 25.84 11.64 0.62
N ILE A 292 27.12 11.94 0.39
CA ILE A 292 27.72 12.22 -0.92
C ILE A 292 28.93 11.32 -1.03
N ASP A 293 29.04 10.51 -2.09
CA ASP A 293 30.17 9.60 -2.32
C ASP A 293 30.52 8.75 -1.08
N ASP A 294 29.50 8.18 -0.44
CA ASP A 294 29.55 7.42 0.83
C ASP A 294 30.04 8.18 2.08
N GLU A 295 30.31 9.49 1.96
CA GLU A 295 30.62 10.36 3.09
C GLU A 295 29.37 11.05 3.65
N ARG A 296 29.19 10.98 4.97
CA ARG A 296 28.07 11.65 5.66
C ARG A 296 28.30 13.16 5.73
N MET A 297 27.29 13.91 5.30
CA MET A 297 27.25 15.36 5.45
C MET A 297 26.55 15.77 6.74
N GLY A 298 27.28 16.48 7.61
CA GLY A 298 26.79 16.89 8.93
C GLY A 298 26.81 15.75 9.96
N GLU A 299 26.36 16.05 11.17
CA GLU A 299 26.43 15.11 12.30
C GLU A 299 25.27 14.10 12.28
N ALA A 300 24.08 14.53 11.86
CA ALA A 300 22.86 13.73 11.86
C ALA A 300 21.80 14.34 10.92
N SER A 301 20.64 13.70 10.83
CA SER A 301 19.45 14.29 10.22
C SER A 301 18.24 14.23 11.14
N VAL A 302 17.31 15.19 10.96
CA VAL A 302 16.00 15.20 11.66
C VAL A 302 15.26 13.88 11.38
N GLU A 303 15.21 13.47 10.12
CA GLU A 303 14.64 12.19 9.66
C GLU A 303 15.20 11.01 10.45
N GLU A 304 16.52 10.87 10.55
CA GLU A 304 17.14 9.74 11.25
C GLU A 304 16.85 9.78 12.74
N ILE A 305 16.98 10.94 13.39
CA ILE A 305 16.74 11.08 14.83
C ILE A 305 15.30 10.67 15.19
N VAL A 306 14.32 11.15 14.43
CA VAL A 306 12.91 10.86 14.65
C VAL A 306 12.58 9.41 14.26
N GLY A 307 12.95 9.01 13.05
CA GLY A 307 12.63 7.69 12.49
C GLY A 307 13.24 6.53 13.28
N THR A 308 14.53 6.61 13.62
CA THR A 308 15.21 5.55 14.40
C THR A 308 14.72 5.45 15.84
N SER A 309 14.16 6.53 16.41
CA SER A 309 13.59 6.52 17.75
C SER A 309 12.23 5.85 17.81
N ILE A 310 11.42 6.02 16.77
CA ILE A 310 10.01 5.59 16.67
C ILE A 310 9.89 4.18 16.07
N LEU A 311 10.61 3.88 14.98
CA LEU A 311 10.50 2.62 14.24
C LEU A 311 10.54 1.37 15.14
N PRO A 312 11.49 1.22 16.10
CA PRO A 312 11.57 0.04 16.94
C PRO A 312 10.36 -0.16 17.86
N LEU A 313 9.71 0.94 18.27
CA LEU A 313 8.53 0.91 19.14
C LEU A 313 7.28 0.44 18.39
N CYS A 314 7.20 0.72 17.09
CA CYS A 314 6.14 0.20 16.22
C CYS A 314 6.45 -1.19 15.65
N LYS A 315 7.67 -1.69 15.87
CA LYS A 315 8.20 -2.92 15.25
C LYS A 315 8.03 -2.91 13.72
N GLY A 316 8.16 -1.75 13.07
CA GLY A 316 8.04 -1.65 11.61
C GLY A 316 9.28 -2.17 10.88
N ASP A 317 9.14 -2.44 9.58
CA ASP A 317 10.26 -2.84 8.72
C ASP A 317 11.14 -1.65 8.32
N ASN A 318 10.52 -0.51 8.05
CA ASN A 318 11.19 0.71 7.61
C ASN A 318 10.31 1.94 7.87
N TYR A 319 10.85 3.14 7.63
CA TYR A 319 10.09 4.38 7.68
C TYR A 319 10.34 5.30 6.48
N LYS A 320 9.41 6.22 6.24
CA LYS A 320 9.62 7.38 5.36
C LYS A 320 9.28 8.66 6.10
N PHE A 321 10.09 9.68 5.92
CA PHE A 321 9.91 10.98 6.56
C PHE A 321 9.44 12.03 5.55
N HIS A 322 8.38 12.74 5.90
CA HIS A 322 7.78 13.81 5.11
C HIS A 322 7.63 15.05 5.99
N ALA A 323 7.85 16.24 5.43
CA ALA A 323 7.71 17.49 6.17
C ALA A 323 7.06 18.57 5.30
N ALA A 324 6.37 19.51 5.94
CA ALA A 324 5.79 20.68 5.30
C ALA A 324 6.88 21.70 4.92
N GLY A 325 7.66 21.38 3.88
CA GLY A 325 8.81 22.15 3.42
C GLY A 325 10.14 21.75 4.07
N ARG A 326 11.21 22.50 3.77
CA ARG A 326 12.59 22.19 4.18
C ARG A 326 13.41 23.44 4.46
N GLU A 327 14.32 23.34 5.42
CA GLU A 327 15.39 24.31 5.67
C GLU A 327 16.78 23.76 5.28
N ASP A 328 17.74 24.67 5.05
CA ASP A 328 19.14 24.31 4.79
C ASP A 328 19.80 23.73 6.08
N ILE A 329 20.93 23.03 5.92
CA ILE A 329 21.66 22.41 7.04
C ILE A 329 22.06 23.42 8.12
N ASP A 330 22.47 24.62 7.71
CA ASP A 330 22.92 25.72 8.57
C ASP A 330 21.80 26.56 9.17
N VAL A 331 20.53 26.20 8.91
CA VAL A 331 19.34 26.92 9.36
C VAL A 331 18.68 26.17 10.52
N ARG A 332 18.34 26.88 11.60
CA ARG A 332 17.58 26.32 12.72
C ARG A 332 16.08 26.37 12.44
N MET A 333 15.34 25.45 13.04
CA MET A 333 13.87 25.46 13.08
C MET A 333 13.43 25.64 14.54
N LEU A 334 12.92 26.82 14.87
CA LEU A 334 12.56 27.25 16.22
C LEU A 334 11.04 27.48 16.38
N GLY A 335 10.64 28.17 17.44
CA GLY A 335 9.24 28.56 17.69
C GLY A 335 8.27 27.38 17.78
N SER A 336 7.24 27.38 16.92
CA SER A 336 6.22 26.32 16.86
C SER A 336 6.76 25.01 16.28
N GLY A 337 7.90 25.04 15.58
CA GLY A 337 8.46 23.90 14.87
C GLY A 337 7.77 23.64 13.52
N ARG A 338 8.42 22.83 12.69
CA ARG A 338 7.89 22.44 11.37
C ARG A 338 7.05 21.17 11.48
N PRO A 339 5.84 21.15 10.92
CA PRO A 339 5.04 19.94 10.77
C PRO A 339 5.75 18.85 9.97
N PHE A 340 5.66 17.61 10.46
CA PHE A 340 6.16 16.42 9.78
C PHE A 340 5.18 15.24 9.90
N LEU A 341 5.42 14.25 9.06
CA LEU A 341 4.71 12.98 8.99
C LEU A 341 5.75 11.86 8.81
N LEU A 342 5.69 10.86 9.68
CA LEU A 342 6.51 9.66 9.61
C LEU A 342 5.62 8.47 9.23
N GLU A 343 5.80 7.92 8.03
CA GLU A 343 5.18 6.68 7.58
C GLU A 343 5.99 5.51 8.13
N ILE A 344 5.41 4.68 8.98
CA ILE A 344 6.00 3.41 9.41
C ILE A 344 5.45 2.29 8.55
N GLN A 345 6.35 1.56 7.87
CA GLN A 345 5.99 0.49 6.95
C GLN A 345 5.86 -0.84 7.69
N ASN A 346 4.80 -1.58 7.39
CA ASN A 346 4.51 -2.90 7.95
C ASN A 346 4.63 -2.97 9.49
N PRO A 347 3.94 -2.10 10.25
CA PRO A 347 4.03 -2.09 11.71
C PRO A 347 3.39 -3.35 12.31
N ARG A 348 4.01 -3.89 13.36
CA ARG A 348 3.44 -5.00 14.14
C ARG A 348 2.78 -4.55 15.43
N MET A 349 3.02 -3.32 15.84
CA MET A 349 2.49 -2.74 17.06
C MET A 349 1.98 -1.33 16.77
N LEU A 350 0.72 -1.08 17.12
CA LEU A 350 0.10 0.23 17.01
C LEU A 350 0.43 1.06 18.26
N PRO A 351 0.88 2.30 18.11
CA PRO A 351 1.21 3.14 19.25
C PRO A 351 -0.06 3.69 19.91
N SER A 352 -0.18 3.50 21.22
CA SER A 352 -1.16 4.18 22.07
C SER A 352 -0.77 5.64 22.34
N GLU A 353 -1.69 6.47 22.83
CA GLU A 353 -1.39 7.86 23.23
C GLU A 353 -0.28 7.95 24.28
N LEU A 354 -0.22 7.00 25.22
CA LEU A 354 0.84 6.93 26.22
C LEU A 354 2.18 6.64 25.56
N SER A 355 2.22 5.67 24.64
CA SER A 355 3.45 5.33 23.91
C SER A 355 3.96 6.52 23.09
N LEU A 356 3.07 7.30 22.44
CA LEU A 356 3.44 8.50 21.70
C LEU A 356 4.11 9.56 22.59
N LYS A 357 3.58 9.77 23.81
CA LYS A 357 4.21 10.67 24.80
C LYS A 357 5.58 10.17 25.25
N GLU A 358 5.75 8.86 25.39
CA GLU A 358 7.05 8.25 25.67
C GLU A 358 8.03 8.44 24.50
N MET A 359 7.58 8.28 23.25
CA MET A 359 8.42 8.55 22.06
C MET A 359 8.88 10.01 22.03
N GLU A 360 7.96 10.94 22.27
CA GLU A 360 8.25 12.37 22.34
C GLU A 360 9.28 12.67 23.43
N THR A 361 9.07 12.12 24.63
CA THR A 361 9.99 12.30 25.78
C THR A 361 11.37 11.73 25.46
N LYS A 362 11.43 10.52 24.89
CA LYS A 362 12.67 9.84 24.49
C LYS A 362 13.45 10.65 23.47
N ILE A 363 12.81 11.15 22.42
CA ILE A 363 13.47 12.00 21.42
C ILE A 363 13.96 13.29 22.06
N ASN A 364 13.15 13.91 22.91
CA ASN A 364 13.46 15.19 23.54
C ASN A 364 14.56 15.13 24.61
N SER A 365 14.85 13.94 25.14
CA SER A 365 15.88 13.68 26.14
C SER A 365 17.22 13.21 25.54
N LEU A 366 17.31 13.02 24.22
CA LEU A 366 18.56 12.64 23.55
C LEU A 366 19.68 13.64 23.84
N GLU A 367 20.88 13.11 24.05
CA GLU A 367 22.10 13.90 24.25
C GLU A 367 22.40 14.78 23.03
N GLY A 368 23.06 15.92 23.25
CA GLY A 368 23.33 16.92 22.22
C GLY A 368 22.14 17.83 21.87
N LYS A 369 20.89 17.45 22.21
CA LYS A 369 19.67 18.28 22.04
C LYS A 369 19.55 18.88 20.63
N LEU A 370 19.97 18.12 19.60
CA LEU A 370 20.05 18.59 18.23
C LEU A 370 18.65 18.88 17.65
N VAL A 371 17.70 18.01 17.96
CA VAL A 371 16.32 18.02 17.50
C VAL A 371 15.39 17.75 18.68
N LYS A 372 14.22 18.38 18.68
CA LYS A 372 13.11 18.03 19.55
C LYS A 372 11.85 17.84 18.73
N VAL A 373 10.91 17.06 19.24
CA VAL A 373 9.57 16.89 18.67
C VAL A 373 8.51 17.31 19.68
N LYS A 374 7.34 17.66 19.17
CA LYS A 374 6.17 18.05 19.95
C LYS A 374 4.90 17.54 19.28
N ASN A 375 3.90 17.26 20.11
CA ASN A 375 2.54 16.95 19.70
C ASN A 375 2.47 15.73 18.77
N LEU A 376 3.19 14.66 19.11
CA LEU A 376 3.12 13.41 18.35
C LEU A 376 1.71 12.82 18.40
N LYS A 377 1.14 12.51 17.23
CA LYS A 377 -0.19 11.91 17.07
C LYS A 377 -0.17 10.88 15.95
N VAL A 378 -0.90 9.78 16.10
CA VAL A 378 -1.25 8.94 14.94
C VAL A 378 -2.22 9.73 14.08
N VAL A 379 -2.00 9.73 12.77
CA VAL A 379 -2.88 10.32 11.78
C VAL A 379 -3.24 9.31 10.71
N ASP A 380 -4.34 9.56 10.03
CA ASP A 380 -4.75 8.79 8.86
C ASP A 380 -4.02 9.28 7.59
N GLU A 381 -4.41 8.73 6.44
CA GLU A 381 -3.84 9.12 5.15
C GLU A 381 -4.05 10.61 4.81
N GLN A 382 -4.97 11.32 5.48
CA GLN A 382 -5.18 12.76 5.30
C GLN A 382 -3.96 13.58 5.75
N GLY A 383 -3.09 12.99 6.59
CA GLY A 383 -1.79 13.55 6.94
C GLY A 383 -0.95 13.97 5.72
N TRP A 384 -1.07 13.26 4.60
CA TRP A 384 -0.39 13.62 3.35
C TRP A 384 -0.92 14.91 2.72
N THR A 385 -2.24 15.07 2.74
CA THR A 385 -2.89 16.29 2.24
C THR A 385 -2.44 17.47 3.08
N LEU A 386 -2.41 17.32 4.41
CA LEU A 386 -1.88 18.32 5.33
C LEU A 386 -0.43 18.70 4.99
N MET A 387 0.47 17.73 4.78
CA MET A 387 1.88 18.06 4.47
C MET A 387 2.05 18.86 3.16
N ARG A 388 1.29 18.49 2.12
CA ARG A 388 1.30 19.22 0.83
C ARG A 388 0.70 20.61 0.95
N GLU A 389 -0.41 20.73 1.67
CA GLU A 389 -1.05 22.02 1.95
C GLU A 389 -0.11 22.91 2.75
N GLY A 390 0.55 22.41 3.80
CA GLY A 390 1.52 23.17 4.60
C GLY A 390 2.75 23.64 3.83
N GLU A 391 3.22 22.85 2.86
CA GLU A 391 4.28 23.29 1.94
C GLU A 391 3.82 24.49 1.10
N ALA A 392 2.59 24.42 0.57
CA ALA A 392 1.94 25.47 -0.21
C ALA A 392 1.42 26.66 0.64
N GLU A 393 1.21 26.45 1.94
CA GLU A 393 0.59 27.40 2.86
C GLU A 393 1.41 28.68 2.93
N LYS A 394 0.75 29.83 2.93
CA LYS A 394 1.35 30.98 2.25
C LYS A 394 2.46 31.66 3.05
N GLN A 395 2.57 31.46 4.37
CA GLN A 395 3.43 32.29 5.19
C GLN A 395 4.42 31.53 6.07
N LYS A 396 5.68 31.96 6.02
CA LYS A 396 6.77 31.48 6.88
C LYS A 396 7.48 32.67 7.52
N GLN A 397 7.85 32.53 8.79
CA GLN A 397 8.54 33.56 9.56
C GLN A 397 9.99 33.17 9.82
N TYR A 398 10.88 34.16 9.78
CA TYR A 398 12.31 33.96 9.98
C TYR A 398 12.92 35.08 10.81
N ALA A 399 14.04 34.75 11.44
CA ALA A 399 14.98 35.70 12.02
C ALA A 399 16.36 35.48 11.39
N ALA A 400 16.96 36.55 10.87
CA ALA A 400 18.27 36.50 10.23
C ALA A 400 19.25 37.42 10.95
N LEU A 401 20.44 36.92 11.27
CA LEU A 401 21.56 37.77 11.68
C LEU A 401 22.22 38.35 10.43
N VAL A 402 22.20 39.66 10.33
CA VAL A 402 22.60 40.40 9.13
C VAL A 402 23.75 41.34 9.48
N TRP A 403 24.74 41.39 8.60
CA TRP A 403 25.81 42.38 8.60
C TRP A 403 25.61 43.38 7.46
N ILE A 404 25.95 44.65 7.70
CA ILE A 404 25.93 45.70 6.69
C ILE A 404 27.23 46.49 6.64
N SER A 405 27.58 46.97 5.43
CA SER A 405 28.87 47.61 5.17
C SER A 405 29.01 49.03 5.74
N ARG A 406 27.92 49.62 6.23
CA ARG A 406 27.90 50.93 6.90
C ARG A 406 27.22 50.83 8.26
N GLN A 407 27.28 51.89 9.06
CA GLN A 407 26.52 51.98 10.28
C GLN A 407 25.01 51.97 10.00
N LEU A 408 24.27 51.20 10.80
CA LEU A 408 22.81 51.16 10.81
C LEU A 408 22.26 52.46 11.40
N GLU A 409 21.35 53.10 10.67
CA GLU A 409 20.74 54.37 11.04
C GLU A 409 19.27 54.17 11.44
N ASP A 410 18.70 55.07 12.26
CA ASP A 410 17.30 54.98 12.68
C ASP A 410 16.32 55.05 11.49
N LYS A 411 16.68 55.77 10.43
CA LYS A 411 15.90 55.83 9.20
C LYS A 411 15.77 54.45 8.52
N ASP A 412 16.76 53.57 8.68
CA ASP A 412 16.72 52.23 8.08
C ASP A 412 15.64 51.37 8.75
N LEU A 413 15.51 51.47 10.08
CA LEU A 413 14.49 50.76 10.85
C LEU A 413 13.08 51.19 10.41
N VAL A 414 12.87 52.50 10.28
CA VAL A 414 11.59 53.07 9.80
C VAL A 414 11.31 52.61 8.37
N THR A 415 12.31 52.70 7.48
CA THR A 415 12.18 52.26 6.09
C THR A 415 11.76 50.81 6.00
N ILE A 416 12.51 49.90 6.64
CA ILE A 416 12.25 48.45 6.58
C ILE A 416 10.91 48.08 7.22
N SER A 417 10.55 48.68 8.35
CA SER A 417 9.28 48.40 9.02
C SER A 417 8.05 48.91 8.24
N SER A 418 8.21 49.98 7.46
CA SER A 418 7.14 50.57 6.63
C SER A 418 6.81 49.75 5.37
N LEU A 419 7.75 48.95 4.88
CA LEU A 419 7.54 48.10 3.71
C LEU A 419 6.66 46.90 4.07
N LYS A 420 5.41 46.93 3.60
CA LYS A 420 4.44 45.82 3.71
C LYS A 420 4.15 45.25 2.33
N ASP A 421 3.95 43.94 2.28
CA ASP A 421 3.68 43.19 1.05
C ASP A 421 4.62 43.56 -0.12
N LEU A 422 5.92 43.66 0.20
CA LEU A 422 6.96 43.98 -0.76
C LEU A 422 7.04 42.86 -1.80
N LYS A 423 6.70 43.19 -3.04
CA LYS A 423 6.90 42.32 -4.19
C LYS A 423 8.35 42.34 -4.65
N LEU A 424 8.90 41.17 -4.94
CA LEU A 424 10.24 40.99 -5.48
C LEU A 424 10.29 39.90 -6.53
N LEU A 425 11.24 40.01 -7.43
CA LEU A 425 11.55 39.01 -8.44
C LEU A 425 12.77 38.22 -8.00
N GLN A 426 12.60 36.90 -7.91
CA GLN A 426 13.64 35.95 -7.52
C GLN A 426 13.92 34.96 -8.65
N ARG A 427 15.13 35.03 -9.19
CA ARG A 427 15.67 33.95 -10.01
C ARG A 427 16.10 32.78 -9.14
N THR A 428 16.01 31.55 -9.65
CA THR A 428 16.50 30.34 -8.96
C THR A 428 17.95 30.56 -8.47
N PRO A 429 18.23 30.57 -7.15
CA PRO A 429 19.54 30.95 -6.59
C PRO A 429 20.74 30.22 -7.18
N VAL A 430 21.89 30.89 -7.29
CA VAL A 430 23.10 30.30 -7.91
C VAL A 430 23.46 28.97 -7.25
N ARG A 431 23.46 28.94 -5.91
CA ARG A 431 23.81 27.75 -5.11
C ARG A 431 22.91 26.53 -5.34
N VAL A 432 21.73 26.69 -5.94
CA VAL A 432 20.79 25.59 -6.20
C VAL A 432 20.59 25.31 -7.70
N LEU A 433 21.25 26.05 -8.59
CA LEU A 433 21.12 25.88 -10.04
C LEU A 433 21.54 24.48 -10.53
N HIS A 434 22.48 23.83 -9.85
CA HIS A 434 22.90 22.46 -10.18
C HIS A 434 21.79 21.42 -10.02
N ARG A 435 20.72 21.74 -9.27
CA ARG A 435 19.62 20.81 -8.92
C ARG A 435 18.22 21.33 -9.26
N ARG A 436 18.09 22.59 -9.69
CA ARG A 436 16.80 23.24 -9.97
C ARG A 436 16.86 23.99 -11.30
N SER A 437 15.77 23.93 -12.05
CA SER A 437 15.63 24.68 -13.30
C SER A 437 15.77 26.19 -13.07
N PRO A 438 16.46 26.92 -13.96
CA PRO A 438 16.55 28.37 -13.92
C PRO A 438 15.18 28.97 -14.23
N LEU A 439 14.56 29.59 -13.23
CA LEU A 439 13.23 30.19 -13.33
C LEU A 439 13.23 31.50 -12.54
N GLU A 440 12.43 32.46 -12.98
CA GLU A 440 12.18 33.72 -12.27
C GLU A 440 10.76 33.70 -11.71
N ARG A 441 10.59 34.10 -10.45
CA ARG A 441 9.30 34.05 -9.75
C ARG A 441 9.09 35.34 -8.97
N GLU A 442 7.88 35.89 -9.06
CA GLU A 442 7.42 36.91 -8.13
C GLU A 442 7.21 36.27 -6.75
N LYS A 443 7.68 36.96 -5.71
CA LYS A 443 7.55 36.62 -4.30
C LYS A 443 7.15 37.84 -3.50
N ILE A 444 6.54 37.61 -2.34
CA ILE A 444 6.06 38.67 -1.45
C ILE A 444 6.74 38.53 -0.08
N ILE A 445 7.30 39.62 0.42
CA ILE A 445 7.65 39.78 1.83
C ILE A 445 6.52 40.56 2.49
N HIS A 446 5.71 39.88 3.30
CA HIS A 446 4.54 40.47 3.94
C HIS A 446 4.91 41.54 4.96
N SER A 447 5.95 41.28 5.76
CA SER A 447 6.44 42.24 6.75
C SER A 447 7.89 42.02 7.08
N MET A 448 8.58 43.09 7.46
CA MET A 448 9.93 43.05 8.04
C MET A 448 10.03 43.98 9.23
N SER A 449 10.98 43.70 10.11
CA SER A 449 11.41 44.61 11.18
C SER A 449 12.87 44.35 11.56
N ILE A 450 13.55 45.39 12.01
CA ILE A 450 14.93 45.31 12.47
C ILE A 450 14.97 45.43 13.99
N GLU A 451 15.71 44.52 14.63
CA GLU A 451 16.11 44.59 16.02
C GLU A 451 17.61 44.87 16.10
N LYS A 452 17.98 45.98 16.76
CA LYS A 452 19.37 46.40 16.93
C LYS A 452 20.11 45.47 17.89
N MET A 453 21.38 45.21 17.60
CA MET A 453 22.25 44.48 18.53
C MET A 453 22.96 45.43 19.49
N SER A 454 22.88 45.14 20.79
CA SER A 454 23.65 45.86 21.81
C SER A 454 25.15 45.74 21.53
N GLY A 455 25.86 46.86 21.52
CA GLY A 455 27.31 46.90 21.33
C GLY A 455 27.80 46.79 19.87
N SER A 456 26.90 46.78 18.90
CA SER A 456 27.25 46.75 17.48
C SER A 456 26.39 47.70 16.66
N THR A 457 27.02 48.42 15.73
CA THR A 457 26.34 49.35 14.83
C THR A 457 26.23 48.82 13.40
N GLN A 458 26.81 47.64 13.10
CA GLN A 458 26.85 47.05 11.77
C GLN A 458 26.16 45.69 11.69
N TYR A 459 25.71 45.15 12.82
CA TYR A 459 25.01 43.88 12.91
C TYR A 459 23.62 44.09 13.52
N PHE A 460 22.62 43.41 12.96
CA PHE A 460 21.24 43.46 13.46
C PHE A 460 20.51 42.15 13.19
N LEU A 461 19.40 41.94 13.91
CA LEU A 461 18.46 40.88 13.62
C LEU A 461 17.35 41.41 12.71
N LEU A 462 17.19 40.77 11.56
CA LEU A 462 16.08 41.00 10.65
C LEU A 462 15.01 39.96 10.92
N HIS A 463 13.82 40.40 11.33
CA HIS A 463 12.64 39.57 11.44
C HIS A 463 11.79 39.75 10.18
N LEU A 464 11.30 38.65 9.60
CA LEU A 464 10.58 38.68 8.32
C LEU A 464 9.44 37.65 8.28
N CYS A 465 8.33 38.03 7.66
CA CYS A 465 7.23 37.14 7.28
C CYS A 465 7.12 37.14 5.76
N THR A 466 7.14 35.97 5.13
CA THR A 466 7.29 35.86 3.66
C THR A 466 6.35 34.85 3.05
N GLN A 467 6.09 35.02 1.77
CA GLN A 467 5.42 34.01 0.96
C GLN A 467 6.21 32.70 0.94
N ALA A 468 5.51 31.57 0.87
CA ALA A 468 6.12 30.25 0.67
C ALA A 468 7.11 30.21 -0.52
N GLY A 469 8.23 29.52 -0.31
CA GLY A 469 9.29 29.35 -1.31
C GLY A 469 10.11 30.60 -1.61
N THR A 470 10.05 31.63 -0.76
CA THR A 470 10.95 32.80 -0.84
C THR A 470 12.34 32.41 -0.35
N TYR A 471 13.37 32.73 -1.14
CA TYR A 471 14.76 32.42 -0.80
C TYR A 471 15.36 33.53 0.06
N ILE A 472 15.37 33.34 1.39
CA ILE A 472 15.69 34.43 2.33
C ILE A 472 17.14 34.91 2.20
N LYS A 473 18.11 33.98 2.07
CA LYS A 473 19.53 34.34 1.95
C LYS A 473 19.72 35.29 0.76
N GLU A 474 19.15 34.91 -0.39
CA GLU A 474 19.23 35.67 -1.63
C GLU A 474 18.43 36.99 -1.61
N PHE A 475 17.33 37.06 -0.86
CA PHE A 475 16.69 38.35 -0.58
C PHE A 475 17.60 39.30 0.20
N VAL A 476 18.39 38.78 1.15
CA VAL A 476 19.30 39.60 1.96
C VAL A 476 20.49 40.11 1.13
N HIS A 477 21.27 39.20 0.54
CA HIS A 477 22.52 39.56 -0.15
C HIS A 477 22.35 39.93 -1.64
N GLY A 478 21.17 39.67 -2.22
CA GLY A 478 20.82 40.04 -3.59
C GLY A 478 21.26 39.06 -4.68
N ASP A 479 22.02 38.02 -4.35
CA ASP A 479 22.49 36.95 -5.25
C ASP A 479 23.12 37.52 -6.54
N LEU A 480 24.04 38.49 -6.40
CA LEU A 480 24.67 39.21 -7.51
C LEU A 480 23.66 39.90 -8.45
N GLY A 481 22.58 40.44 -7.89
CA GLY A 481 21.53 41.14 -8.62
C GLY A 481 20.44 40.22 -9.20
N ARG A 482 20.46 38.93 -8.87
CA ARG A 482 19.45 37.95 -9.34
C ARG A 482 18.18 37.95 -8.49
N THR A 483 18.19 38.67 -7.36
CA THR A 483 17.01 38.98 -6.55
C THR A 483 16.84 40.50 -6.47
N TYR A 484 15.67 41.02 -6.85
CA TYR A 484 15.40 42.46 -6.82
C TYR A 484 13.91 42.79 -6.53
N PRO A 485 13.62 43.76 -5.66
CA PRO A 485 14.56 44.40 -4.74
C PRO A 485 15.09 43.39 -3.70
N SER A 486 16.36 43.56 -3.32
CA SER A 486 17.01 42.89 -2.21
C SER A 486 17.18 43.84 -1.02
N LEU A 487 17.46 43.31 0.17
CA LEU A 487 17.72 44.15 1.35
C LEU A 487 18.87 45.13 1.11
N GLY A 488 19.94 44.70 0.44
CA GLY A 488 21.04 45.60 0.06
C GLY A 488 20.63 46.71 -0.90
N SER A 489 19.77 46.42 -1.88
CA SER A 489 19.24 47.47 -2.75
C SER A 489 18.34 48.47 -2.01
N ILE A 490 17.58 47.99 -1.01
CA ILE A 490 16.68 48.84 -0.21
C ILE A 490 17.48 49.74 0.73
N LEU A 491 18.53 49.22 1.37
CA LEU A 491 19.38 49.98 2.30
C LEU A 491 20.48 50.80 1.61
N GLY A 492 20.66 50.62 0.30
CA GLY A 492 21.68 51.31 -0.50
C GLY A 492 23.11 50.95 -0.11
N CYS A 493 23.35 49.74 0.40
CA CYS A 493 24.66 49.29 0.83
C CYS A 493 24.83 47.78 0.66
N ARG A 494 26.06 47.27 0.88
CA ARG A 494 26.31 45.83 0.87
C ARG A 494 25.77 45.22 2.17
N VAL A 495 25.07 44.09 2.02
CA VAL A 495 24.41 43.38 3.10
C VAL A 495 24.73 41.89 2.96
N GLU A 496 25.08 41.25 4.07
CA GLU A 496 25.39 39.81 4.13
C GLU A 496 24.56 39.14 5.22
N ILE A 497 24.19 37.88 5.00
CA ILE A 497 23.51 37.05 5.99
C ILE A 497 24.50 36.10 6.63
N LEU A 498 24.54 36.08 7.96
CA LEU A 498 25.47 35.23 8.72
C LEU A 498 24.78 33.99 9.27
N GLN A 499 23.54 34.17 9.73
CA GLN A 499 22.75 33.11 10.33
C GLN A 499 21.28 33.32 9.99
N LEU A 500 20.55 32.22 9.89
CA LEU A 500 19.12 32.23 9.60
C LEU A 500 18.42 31.18 10.46
N ASP A 501 17.28 31.57 11.01
CA ASP A 501 16.37 30.69 11.73
C ASP A 501 14.99 30.81 11.13
N VAL A 502 14.31 29.68 10.97
CA VAL A 502 12.87 29.66 10.80
C VAL A 502 12.26 29.78 12.20
N THR A 503 11.42 30.78 12.41
CA THR A 503 10.78 31.05 13.71
C THR A 503 9.35 30.54 13.74
N ASP A 504 8.69 30.42 12.60
CA ASP A 504 7.32 29.90 12.53
C ASP A 504 6.98 29.39 11.12
N VAL A 505 6.17 28.34 11.09
CA VAL A 505 5.53 27.81 9.88
C VAL A 505 4.03 27.88 10.13
N LYS A 506 3.36 28.89 9.55
CA LYS A 506 1.93 29.12 9.79
C LYS A 506 1.13 27.98 9.19
N MET A 507 0.71 27.05 10.04
CA MET A 507 -0.09 25.89 9.67
C MET A 507 -0.77 25.35 10.93
N ASP A 508 -2.09 25.23 10.88
CA ASP A 508 -2.94 24.83 12.00
C ASP A 508 -3.08 23.31 12.07
N CYS A 509 -1.96 22.60 12.25
CA CYS A 509 -1.95 21.16 12.50
C CYS A 509 -0.96 20.80 13.60
N PHE A 510 -1.25 19.81 14.44
CA PHE A 510 -0.34 19.42 15.53
C PHE A 510 0.08 20.60 16.44
N LEU A 511 -0.79 21.61 16.60
CA LEU A 511 -0.65 22.63 17.63
C LEU A 511 -1.27 22.10 18.93
N THR A 512 -0.81 22.58 20.09
CA THR A 512 -1.49 22.33 21.35
C THR A 512 -2.84 23.04 21.32
N GLU A 513 -3.89 22.41 21.84
CA GLU A 513 -5.13 23.12 22.22
C GLU A 513 -4.86 24.17 23.30
#